data_AF-A0A1G0T8L0-F1
#
_entry.id   AF-A0A1G0T8L0-F1
#
_cell.length_a   1.000
_cell.length_b   1.000
_cell.length_c   1.000
_cell.angle_alpha   90.00
_cell.angle_beta   90.00
_cell.angle_gamma   90.00
#
_symmetry.space_group_name_H-M   'P 1'
#
loop_
_entity.id
_entity.type
_entity.pdbx_description
1 polymer ?
#
loop_
_entity_poly.entity_id
_entity_poly.type
_entity_poly.pdbx_seq_one_letter_code
_entity_poly.pdbx_strand_id
1 'polypeptide(L)'
;MSKITNKPSKTFQLMLILASFVIIVTGMKAAESIIVPFLLALFIAIIALPPFLWLQQKKIPRGISLVIIILGFLALIFLIGLLIGTSIADFSLKLPFYEQKLQEQTQAVIAWLIENEFIESDFEISSAFNPGVILKIVGDTFNQVSNLFANGFLILLTVIFIMLEEVSLPVKIKKMVSDPEASLSRIQAVTQNINKYIAIKTVISLVTGLLVYILLLIIGVDYPLLWAVLAFALNFIPTIGSIIALIPPVL
;
A
#
# COMPACT_ATOMS: atom_id res chain seq x y z
N MET A 1 -20.12 -61.46 9.95
CA MET A 1 -19.08 -60.46 9.64
C MET A 1 -19.60 -59.07 10.04
N SER A 2 -19.26 -58.60 11.23
CA SER A 2 -19.60 -57.26 11.74
C SER A 2 -18.51 -56.27 11.32
N LYS A 3 -18.85 -55.28 10.49
CA LYS A 3 -17.94 -54.18 10.12
C LYS A 3 -17.81 -53.23 11.31
N ILE A 4 -16.73 -53.35 12.07
CA ILE A 4 -16.32 -52.35 13.08
C ILE A 4 -15.92 -51.08 12.33
N THR A 5 -16.81 -50.10 12.30
CA THR A 5 -16.50 -48.75 11.81
C THR A 5 -15.84 -47.97 12.94
N ASN A 6 -14.51 -48.05 13.01
CA ASN A 6 -13.72 -47.24 13.93
C ASN A 6 -13.87 -45.76 13.56
N LYS A 7 -14.75 -45.03 14.26
CA LYS A 7 -14.78 -43.57 14.20
C LYS A 7 -13.44 -43.05 14.75
N PRO A 8 -12.74 -42.15 14.03
CA PRO A 8 -11.50 -41.58 14.52
C PRO A 8 -11.73 -40.90 15.89
N SER A 9 -10.78 -41.08 16.81
CA SER A 9 -10.87 -40.43 18.12
C SER A 9 -10.88 -38.91 17.96
N LYS A 10 -11.59 -38.20 18.84
CA LYS A 10 -11.66 -36.72 18.80
C LYS A 10 -10.26 -36.09 18.81
N THR A 11 -9.30 -36.71 19.50
CA THR A 11 -7.89 -36.31 19.54
C THR A 11 -7.22 -36.42 18.17
N PHE A 12 -7.47 -37.51 17.44
CA PHE A 12 -6.93 -37.68 16.09
C PHE A 12 -7.50 -36.64 15.11
N GLN A 13 -8.82 -36.38 15.19
CA GLN A 13 -9.45 -35.33 14.39
C GLN A 13 -8.88 -33.94 14.71
N LEU A 14 -8.66 -33.62 15.99
CA LEU A 14 -8.07 -32.36 16.43
C LEU A 14 -6.63 -32.21 15.90
N MET A 15 -5.81 -33.26 15.99
CA MET A 15 -4.44 -33.25 15.46
C MET A 15 -4.41 -33.06 13.94
N LEU A 16 -5.35 -33.69 13.22
CA LEU A 16 -5.43 -33.58 11.75
C LEU A 16 -5.87 -32.18 11.31
N ILE A 17 -6.80 -31.54 12.04
CA ILE A 17 -7.21 -30.15 11.81
C ILE A 17 -6.03 -29.20 12.08
N LEU A 18 -5.31 -29.36 13.19
CA LEU A 18 -4.15 -28.53 13.51
C LEU A 18 -3.03 -28.69 12.49
N ALA A 19 -2.72 -29.92 12.08
CA ALA A 19 -1.73 -30.18 11.04
C ALA A 19 -2.14 -29.56 9.70
N SER A 20 -3.41 -29.71 9.30
CA SER A 20 -3.93 -29.10 8.07
C SER A 20 -3.88 -27.57 8.13
N PHE A 21 -4.22 -26.97 9.28
CA PHE A 21 -4.13 -25.54 9.50
C PHE A 21 -2.69 -25.03 9.36
N VAL A 22 -1.71 -25.68 10.01
CA VAL A 22 -0.30 -25.31 9.92
C VAL A 22 0.21 -25.45 8.49
N ILE A 23 -0.16 -26.52 7.77
CA ILE A 23 0.23 -26.71 6.36
C ILE A 23 -0.35 -25.61 5.48
N ILE A 24 -1.63 -25.26 5.65
CA ILE A 24 -2.27 -24.18 4.89
C ILE A 24 -1.60 -22.83 5.18
N VAL A 25 -1.41 -22.48 6.45
CA VAL A 25 -0.79 -21.20 6.84
C VAL A 25 0.66 -21.11 6.35
N THR A 26 1.43 -22.18 6.50
CA THR A 26 2.83 -22.22 6.03
C THR A 26 2.89 -22.18 4.50
N GLY A 27 1.99 -22.89 3.82
CA GLY A 27 1.85 -22.85 2.36
C GLY A 27 1.48 -21.47 1.86
N MET A 28 0.55 -20.78 2.52
CA MET A 28 0.19 -19.38 2.21
C MET A 28 1.37 -18.44 2.43
N LYS A 29 2.12 -18.58 3.52
CA LYS A 29 3.33 -17.79 3.78
C LYS A 29 4.41 -18.03 2.73
N ALA A 30 4.61 -19.29 2.30
CA ALA A 30 5.54 -19.60 1.22
C ALA A 30 5.10 -18.99 -0.13
N ALA A 31 3.79 -18.92 -0.36
CA ALA A 31 3.19 -18.33 -1.55
C ALA A 31 3.02 -16.79 -1.48
N GLU A 32 3.42 -16.13 -0.38
CA GLU A 32 3.28 -14.68 -0.19
C GLU A 32 3.89 -13.88 -1.35
N SER A 33 5.05 -14.33 -1.84
CA SER A 33 5.77 -13.74 -2.99
C SER A 33 4.98 -13.72 -4.29
N ILE A 34 3.94 -14.55 -4.43
CA ILE A 34 3.05 -14.61 -5.59
C ILE A 34 1.68 -14.01 -5.24
N ILE A 35 1.14 -14.36 -4.07
CA ILE A 35 -0.19 -13.93 -3.62
C ILE A 35 -0.25 -12.42 -3.45
N VAL A 36 0.76 -11.79 -2.83
CA VAL A 36 0.76 -10.34 -2.58
C VAL A 36 0.77 -9.55 -3.90
N PRO A 37 1.69 -9.80 -4.85
CA PRO A 37 1.65 -9.14 -6.16
C PRO A 37 0.35 -9.39 -6.93
N PHE A 38 -0.20 -10.61 -6.84
CA PHE A 38 -1.46 -10.95 -7.51
C PHE A 38 -2.65 -10.16 -6.94
N LEU A 39 -2.76 -10.05 -5.62
CA LEU A 39 -3.81 -9.25 -4.98
C LEU A 39 -3.68 -7.76 -5.30
N LEU A 40 -2.46 -7.24 -5.31
CA LEU A 40 -2.19 -5.86 -5.73
C LEU A 40 -2.58 -5.64 -7.20
N ALA A 41 -2.22 -6.58 -8.08
CA ALA A 41 -2.60 -6.51 -9.49
C ALA A 41 -4.12 -6.56 -9.68
N LEU A 42 -4.83 -7.39 -8.93
CA LEU A 42 -6.30 -7.42 -8.94
C LEU A 42 -6.89 -6.08 -8.49
N PHE A 43 -6.37 -5.50 -7.42
CA PHE A 43 -6.80 -4.19 -6.94
C PHE A 43 -6.56 -3.09 -7.98
N ILE A 44 -5.39 -3.06 -8.61
CA ILE A 44 -5.04 -2.13 -9.68
C ILE A 44 -5.95 -2.35 -10.90
N ALA A 45 -6.24 -3.59 -11.28
CA ALA A 45 -7.15 -3.89 -12.39
C ALA A 45 -8.57 -3.37 -12.12
N ILE A 46 -9.07 -3.50 -10.88
CA ILE A 46 -10.36 -2.93 -10.47
C ILE A 46 -10.32 -1.39 -10.58
N ILE A 47 -9.23 -0.74 -10.16
CA ILE A 47 -9.04 0.72 -10.31
C ILE A 47 -8.97 1.14 -11.78
N ALA A 48 -8.40 0.30 -12.64
CA ALA A 48 -8.26 0.55 -14.07
C ALA A 48 -9.57 0.35 -14.85
N LEU A 49 -10.57 -0.30 -14.26
CA LEU A 49 -11.82 -0.64 -14.94
C LEU A 49 -12.67 0.59 -15.33
N PRO A 50 -12.91 1.60 -14.46
CA PRO A 50 -13.62 2.82 -14.86
C PRO A 50 -13.03 3.55 -16.06
N PRO A 51 -11.71 3.90 -16.08
CA PRO A 51 -11.14 4.55 -17.25
C PRO A 51 -11.16 3.64 -18.48
N PHE A 52 -11.03 2.33 -18.31
CA PHE A 52 -11.19 1.35 -19.40
C PHE A 52 -12.57 1.38 -20.03
N LEU A 53 -13.63 1.31 -19.23
CA LEU A 53 -15.00 1.35 -19.71
C LEU A 53 -15.34 2.71 -20.34
N TRP A 54 -14.80 3.80 -19.79
CA TRP A 54 -14.96 5.13 -20.37
C TRP A 54 -14.33 5.24 -21.77
N LEU A 55 -13.13 4.66 -21.97
CA LEU A 55 -12.51 4.59 -23.30
C LEU A 55 -13.34 3.73 -24.28
N GLN A 56 -13.94 2.63 -23.81
CA GLN A 56 -14.84 1.80 -24.62
C GLN A 56 -16.12 2.56 -25.01
N GLN A 57 -16.69 3.37 -24.11
CA GLN A 57 -17.84 4.24 -24.43
C GLN A 57 -17.51 5.27 -25.51
N LYS A 58 -16.24 5.71 -25.58
CA LYS A 58 -15.73 6.57 -26.66
C LYS A 58 -15.46 5.82 -27.98
N LYS A 59 -15.89 4.55 -28.10
CA LYS A 59 -15.70 3.67 -29.27
C LYS A 59 -14.23 3.37 -29.59
N ILE A 60 -13.33 3.50 -28.61
CA ILE A 60 -11.92 3.13 -28.79
C ILE A 60 -11.84 1.59 -28.80
N PRO A 61 -11.19 0.98 -29.80
CA PRO A 61 -11.10 -0.48 -29.86
C PRO A 61 -10.32 -1.01 -28.68
N ARG A 62 -10.71 -2.20 -28.22
CA ARG A 62 -10.29 -2.76 -26.94
C ARG A 62 -8.77 -2.84 -26.74
N GLY A 63 -8.03 -3.26 -27.77
CA GLY A 63 -6.57 -3.33 -27.70
C GLY A 63 -5.93 -1.97 -27.46
N ILE A 64 -6.45 -0.90 -28.09
CA ILE A 64 -5.94 0.46 -27.89
C ILE A 64 -6.26 0.95 -26.48
N SER A 65 -7.47 0.67 -25.96
CA SER A 65 -7.80 1.04 -24.58
C SER A 65 -6.88 0.37 -23.56
N LEU A 66 -6.54 -0.90 -23.75
CA LEU A 66 -5.57 -1.60 -22.88
C LEU A 66 -4.19 -0.93 -22.95
N VAL A 67 -3.69 -0.67 -24.16
CA VAL A 67 -2.39 -0.02 -24.35
C VAL A 67 -2.35 1.37 -23.69
N ILE A 68 -3.40 2.18 -23.84
CA ILE A 68 -3.50 3.50 -23.21
C ILE A 68 -3.41 3.38 -21.68
N ILE A 69 -4.14 2.44 -21.09
CA ILE A 69 -4.13 2.24 -19.63
C ILE A 69 -2.77 1.76 -19.15
N ILE A 70 -2.19 0.77 -19.82
CA ILE A 70 -0.87 0.24 -19.47
C ILE A 70 0.19 1.34 -19.54
N LEU A 71 0.20 2.11 -20.62
CA LEU A 71 1.11 3.25 -20.77
C LEU A 71 0.85 4.32 -19.71
N GLY A 72 -0.42 4.58 -19.36
CA GLY A 72 -0.78 5.51 -18.28
C GLY A 72 -0.24 5.07 -16.93
N PHE A 73 -0.40 3.79 -16.57
CA PHE A 73 0.18 3.22 -15.35
C PHE A 73 1.71 3.24 -15.36
N LEU A 74 2.35 2.87 -16.49
CA LEU A 74 3.80 2.94 -16.64
C LEU A 74 4.32 4.36 -16.47
N ALA A 75 3.66 5.34 -17.10
CA ALA A 75 4.03 6.74 -16.97
C ALA A 75 3.87 7.23 -15.52
N LEU A 76 2.78 6.86 -14.85
CA LEU A 76 2.56 7.21 -13.44
C LEU A 76 3.64 6.60 -12.53
N ILE A 77 3.92 5.31 -12.68
CA ILE A 77 4.95 4.59 -11.94
C ILE A 77 6.32 5.23 -12.19
N PHE A 78 6.64 5.55 -13.44
CA PHE A 78 7.91 6.18 -13.81
C PHE A 78 8.04 7.58 -13.19
N LEU A 79 7.00 8.42 -13.26
CA LEU A 79 7.00 9.76 -12.66
C LEU A 79 7.18 9.71 -11.14
N ILE A 80 6.44 8.82 -10.46
CA ILE A 80 6.58 8.65 -9.01
C ILE A 80 7.98 8.10 -8.68
N GLY A 81 8.48 7.14 -9.47
CA GLY A 81 9.82 6.59 -9.32
C GLY A 81 10.93 7.64 -9.46
N LEU A 82 10.80 8.56 -10.43
CA LEU A 82 11.73 9.69 -10.59
C LEU A 82 11.67 10.64 -9.39
N LEU A 83 10.47 11.00 -8.95
CA LEU A 83 10.27 11.88 -7.80
C LEU A 83 10.88 11.28 -6.53
N ILE A 84 10.58 10.01 -6.26
CA ILE A 84 11.08 9.30 -5.09
C ILE A 84 12.58 9.09 -5.18
N GLY A 85 13.10 8.62 -6.33
CA GLY A 85 14.52 8.35 -6.51
C GLY A 85 15.40 9.59 -6.32
N THR A 86 14.98 10.73 -6.88
CA THR A 86 15.68 12.02 -6.68
C THR A 86 15.59 12.48 -5.23
N SER A 87 14.39 12.43 -4.63
CA SER A 87 14.21 12.87 -3.24
C SER A 87 14.97 11.99 -2.24
N ILE A 88 15.04 10.67 -2.45
CA ILE A 88 15.82 9.75 -1.62
C ILE A 88 17.30 10.07 -1.75
N ALA A 89 17.82 10.23 -2.98
CA ALA A 89 19.23 10.53 -3.20
C ALA A 89 19.65 11.82 -2.49
N ASP A 90 18.86 12.89 -2.65
CA ASP A 90 19.14 14.17 -2.01
C ASP A 90 18.96 14.10 -0.48
N PHE A 91 17.97 13.35 0.01
CA PHE A 91 17.78 13.12 1.44
C PHE A 91 18.94 12.34 2.07
N SER A 92 19.42 11.28 1.41
CA SER A 92 20.58 10.50 1.86
C SER A 92 21.85 11.35 1.92
N LEU A 93 22.03 12.30 1.00
CA LEU A 93 23.15 13.24 1.03
C LEU A 93 23.04 14.25 2.20
N LYS A 94 21.82 14.72 2.51
CA LYS A 94 21.55 15.63 3.62
C LYS A 94 21.39 14.93 4.97
N LEU A 95 21.48 13.60 5.02
CA LEU A 95 21.24 12.82 6.23
C LEU A 95 22.11 13.27 7.42
N PRO A 96 23.44 13.48 7.26
CA PRO A 96 24.28 13.94 8.37
C PRO A 96 23.88 15.33 8.88
N PHE A 97 23.43 16.21 7.97
CA PHE A 97 22.94 17.54 8.31
C PHE A 97 21.65 17.48 9.14
N TYR A 98 20.69 16.62 8.77
CA TYR A 98 19.47 16.43 9.55
C TYR A 98 19.74 15.78 10.91
N GLU A 99 20.69 14.84 10.97
CA GLU A 99 21.12 14.24 12.23
C GLU A 99 21.66 15.30 13.20
N GLN A 100 22.57 16.15 12.73
CA GLN A 100 23.13 17.23 13.55
C GLN A 100 22.03 18.22 13.99
N LYS A 101 21.17 18.66 13.07
CA LYS A 101 20.10 19.62 13.39
C LYS A 101 19.10 19.05 14.40
N LEU A 102 18.75 17.77 14.29
CA LEU A 102 17.88 17.10 15.25
C LEU A 102 18.56 16.93 16.62
N GLN A 103 19.87 16.67 16.65
CA GLN A 103 20.63 16.62 17.90
C GLN A 103 20.66 18.00 18.58
N GLU A 104 20.94 19.07 17.83
CA GLU A 104 20.95 20.44 18.35
C GLU A 104 19.57 20.86 18.88
N GLN A 105 18.48 20.58 18.13
CA GLN A 105 17.11 20.88 18.57
C GLN A 105 16.70 20.07 19.79
N THR A 106 17.04 18.77 19.82
CA THR A 106 16.76 17.91 20.97
C THR A 106 17.50 18.43 22.21
N GLN A 107 18.77 18.77 22.08
CA GLN A 107 19.55 19.35 23.19
C GLN A 107 18.96 20.67 23.66
N ALA A 108 18.50 21.54 22.76
CA ALA A 108 17.86 22.80 23.13
C ALA A 108 16.53 22.60 23.88
N VAL A 109 15.71 21.63 23.46
CA VAL A 109 14.46 21.28 24.16
C VAL A 109 14.76 20.69 25.54
N ILE A 110 15.76 19.82 25.66
CA ILE A 110 16.20 19.25 26.94
C ILE A 110 16.71 20.36 27.87
N ALA A 111 17.56 21.26 27.36
CA ALA A 111 18.07 22.38 28.14
C ALA A 111 16.94 23.28 28.66
N TRP A 112 15.94 23.58 27.81
CA TRP A 112 14.74 24.32 28.20
C TRP A 112 13.91 23.59 29.26
N LEU A 113 13.77 22.26 29.16
CA LEU A 113 13.04 21.45 30.15
C LEU A 113 13.75 21.42 31.52
N ILE A 114 15.08 21.32 31.52
CA ILE A 114 15.90 21.38 32.75
C ILE A 114 15.82 22.78 33.37
N GLU A 115 15.91 23.84 32.56
CA GLU A 115 15.83 25.23 33.02
C GLU A 115 14.48 25.56 33.67
N ASN A 116 13.38 24.95 33.20
CA ASN A 116 12.04 25.15 33.74
C ASN A 116 11.66 24.11 34.82
N GLU A 117 12.63 23.37 35.37
CA GLU A 117 12.46 22.37 36.44
C GLU A 117 11.47 21.22 36.10
N PHE A 118 11.17 20.99 34.81
CA PHE A 118 10.31 19.88 34.40
C PHE A 118 11.02 18.52 34.49
N ILE A 119 12.36 18.52 34.41
CA ILE A 119 13.19 17.31 34.37
C ILE A 119 14.50 17.56 35.14
N GLU A 120 14.99 16.55 35.87
CA GLU A 120 16.28 16.60 36.58
C GLU A 120 17.48 16.57 35.63
N SER A 121 18.59 17.21 36.03
CA SER A 121 19.80 17.38 35.20
C SER A 121 20.53 16.08 34.86
N ASP A 122 20.20 14.97 35.51
CA ASP A 122 20.78 13.64 35.30
C ASP A 122 19.99 12.77 34.30
N PHE A 123 18.89 13.29 33.76
CA PHE A 123 18.02 12.55 32.87
C PHE A 123 18.65 12.40 31.46
N GLU A 124 19.26 11.24 31.20
CA GLU A 124 19.90 10.87 29.92
C GLU A 124 18.88 10.55 28.79
N ILE A 125 18.16 11.57 28.30
CA ILE A 125 17.24 11.44 27.15
C ILE A 125 17.97 11.02 25.86
N SER A 126 19.28 11.25 25.78
CA SER A 126 20.12 10.87 24.65
C SER A 126 20.09 9.37 24.32
N SER A 127 19.75 8.51 25.29
CA SER A 127 19.57 7.07 25.08
C SER A 127 18.16 6.69 24.57
N ALA A 128 17.13 7.46 24.95
CA ALA A 128 15.73 7.22 24.57
C ALA A 128 15.37 7.84 23.21
N PHE A 129 16.01 8.95 22.82
CA PHE A 129 15.76 9.66 21.57
C PHE A 129 17.01 9.63 20.69
N ASN A 130 17.20 8.54 19.93
CA ASN A 130 18.25 8.43 18.93
C ASN A 130 17.72 8.85 17.55
N PRO A 131 18.13 10.02 17.01
CA PRO A 131 17.67 10.49 15.71
C PRO A 131 17.96 9.50 14.57
N GLY A 132 19.04 8.71 14.71
CA GLY A 132 19.41 7.66 13.76
C GLY A 132 18.36 6.55 13.63
N VAL A 133 17.58 6.26 14.68
CA VAL A 133 16.47 5.29 14.61
C VAL A 133 15.33 5.82 13.75
N ILE A 134 14.96 7.09 13.93
CA ILE A 134 13.91 7.76 13.14
C ILE A 134 14.33 7.82 11.67
N LEU A 135 15.57 8.24 11.41
CA LEU A 135 16.13 8.30 10.06
C LEU A 135 16.21 6.92 9.40
N LYS A 136 16.51 5.87 10.16
CA LYS A 136 16.49 4.48 9.68
C LYS A 136 15.08 4.02 9.34
N ILE A 137 14.07 4.29 10.16
CA ILE A 137 12.66 3.96 9.87
C ILE A 137 12.20 4.63 8.57
N VAL A 138 12.56 5.90 8.39
CA VAL A 138 12.28 6.65 7.16
C VAL A 138 12.98 5.99 5.96
N GLY A 139 14.27 5.67 6.08
CA GLY A 139 15.04 4.95 5.06
C GLY A 139 14.48 3.56 4.72
N ASP A 140 14.09 2.77 5.72
CA ASP A 140 13.50 1.45 5.54
C ASP A 140 12.12 1.54 4.86
N THR A 141 11.34 2.57 5.18
CA THR A 141 10.07 2.86 4.49
C THR A 141 10.32 3.18 3.01
N PHE A 142 11.33 4.01 2.72
CA PHE A 142 11.74 4.30 1.34
C PHE A 142 12.22 3.05 0.59
N ASN A 143 12.97 2.17 1.26
CA ASN A 143 13.41 0.89 0.68
C ASN A 143 12.23 -0.04 0.39
N GLN A 144 11.24 -0.13 1.29
CA GLN A 144 10.02 -0.90 1.03
C GLN A 144 9.25 -0.37 -0.17
N VAL A 145 9.07 0.95 -0.26
CA VAL A 145 8.44 1.59 -1.42
C VAL A 145 9.24 1.30 -2.70
N SER A 146 10.56 1.42 -2.66
CA SER A 146 11.45 1.08 -3.79
C SER A 146 11.35 -0.39 -4.20
N ASN A 147 11.23 -1.30 -3.24
CA ASN A 147 11.03 -2.73 -3.51
C ASN A 147 9.66 -3.01 -4.15
N LEU A 148 8.62 -2.25 -3.82
CA LEU A 148 7.33 -2.35 -4.52
C LEU A 148 7.47 -1.94 -6.00
N PHE A 149 8.28 -0.92 -6.29
CA PHE A 149 8.62 -0.54 -7.67
C PHE A 149 9.41 -1.64 -8.39
N ALA A 150 10.40 -2.25 -7.73
CA ALA A 150 11.19 -3.35 -8.29
C ALA A 150 10.32 -4.59 -8.60
N ASN A 151 9.39 -4.93 -7.71
CA ASN A 151 8.38 -5.97 -7.95
C ASN A 151 7.26 -5.52 -8.91
N GLY A 152 7.24 -4.23 -9.27
CA GLY A 152 6.24 -3.61 -10.12
C GLY A 152 6.15 -4.26 -11.49
N PHE A 153 7.23 -4.84 -12.02
CA PHE A 153 7.19 -5.58 -13.29
C PHE A 153 6.24 -6.78 -13.23
N LEU A 154 6.33 -7.61 -12.19
CA LEU A 154 5.48 -8.78 -12.03
C LEU A 154 4.03 -8.35 -11.80
N ILE A 155 3.82 -7.35 -10.94
CA ILE A 155 2.49 -6.76 -10.71
C ILE A 155 1.88 -6.27 -12.03
N LEU A 156 2.63 -5.50 -12.81
CA LEU A 156 2.18 -4.93 -14.08
C LEU A 156 1.89 -6.02 -15.11
N LEU A 157 2.74 -7.03 -15.20
CA LEU A 157 2.49 -8.20 -16.03
C LEU A 157 1.18 -8.90 -15.61
N THR A 158 0.95 -9.10 -14.32
CA THR A 158 -0.29 -9.69 -13.81
C THR A 158 -1.51 -8.80 -14.09
N VAL A 159 -1.41 -7.47 -13.94
CA VAL A 159 -2.48 -6.53 -14.32
C VAL A 159 -2.81 -6.68 -15.79
N ILE A 160 -1.79 -6.74 -16.67
CA ILE A 160 -1.96 -6.95 -18.10
C ILE A 160 -2.71 -8.26 -18.35
N PHE A 161 -2.28 -9.36 -17.74
CA PHE A 161 -2.95 -10.65 -17.88
C PHE A 161 -4.40 -10.61 -17.37
N ILE A 162 -4.68 -9.99 -16.22
CA ILE A 162 -6.04 -9.86 -15.68
C ILE A 162 -6.92 -9.03 -16.61
N MET A 163 -6.45 -7.88 -17.09
CA MET A 163 -7.20 -7.02 -18.01
C MET A 163 -7.38 -7.66 -19.39
N LEU A 164 -6.41 -8.46 -19.86
CA LEU A 164 -6.53 -9.29 -21.05
C LEU A 164 -7.50 -10.46 -20.84
N GLU A 165 -7.52 -11.11 -19.68
CA GLU A 165 -8.45 -12.20 -19.34
C GLU A 165 -9.88 -11.67 -19.20
N GLU A 166 -10.06 -10.46 -18.66
CA GLU A 166 -11.33 -9.71 -18.64
C GLU A 166 -11.87 -9.47 -20.07
N VAL A 167 -11.01 -9.60 -21.11
CA VAL A 167 -11.42 -9.68 -22.53
C VAL A 167 -12.26 -10.90 -22.85
N SER A 168 -12.05 -11.98 -22.13
CA SER A 168 -12.64 -13.28 -22.40
C SER A 168 -13.63 -13.75 -21.33
N LEU A 169 -13.54 -13.25 -20.09
CA LEU A 169 -14.35 -13.71 -18.96
C LEU A 169 -15.87 -13.60 -19.19
N PRO A 170 -16.41 -12.45 -19.64
CA PRO A 170 -17.85 -12.35 -19.93
C PRO A 170 -18.29 -13.29 -21.06
N VAL A 171 -17.42 -13.53 -22.05
CA VAL A 171 -17.71 -14.40 -23.20
C VAL A 171 -17.65 -15.88 -22.82
N LYS A 172 -16.74 -16.28 -21.93
CA LYS A 172 -16.61 -17.64 -21.37
C LYS A 172 -17.76 -17.95 -20.40
N ILE A 173 -18.10 -17.03 -19.51
CA ILE A 173 -19.21 -17.19 -18.55
C ILE A 173 -20.56 -17.26 -19.28
N LYS A 174 -20.77 -16.42 -20.31
CA LYS A 174 -21.98 -16.49 -21.16
C LYS A 174 -22.10 -17.80 -21.94
N LYS A 175 -20.99 -18.52 -22.17
CA LYS A 175 -20.98 -19.86 -22.78
C LYS A 175 -21.15 -21.01 -21.76
N MET A 176 -21.01 -20.75 -20.46
CA MET A 176 -21.07 -21.77 -19.40
C MET A 176 -22.30 -21.66 -18.48
N VAL A 177 -23.03 -20.54 -18.49
CA VAL A 177 -24.17 -20.27 -17.58
C VAL A 177 -25.47 -20.05 -18.35
N SER A 178 -26.54 -20.72 -17.91
CA SER A 178 -27.86 -20.74 -18.54
C SER A 178 -28.64 -19.42 -18.47
N ASP A 179 -28.29 -18.52 -17.54
CA ASP A 179 -28.86 -17.17 -17.42
C ASP A 179 -27.76 -16.10 -17.21
N PRO A 180 -27.18 -15.59 -18.31
CA PRO A 180 -26.04 -14.68 -18.28
C PRO A 180 -26.36 -13.28 -17.70
N GLU A 181 -27.61 -12.82 -17.79
CA GLU A 181 -27.98 -11.43 -17.49
C GLU A 181 -28.11 -11.17 -15.98
N ALA A 182 -28.60 -12.15 -15.21
CA ALA A 182 -28.72 -12.05 -13.75
C ALA A 182 -27.36 -12.09 -13.01
N SER A 183 -26.34 -12.73 -13.60
CA SER A 183 -24.99 -12.80 -13.00
C SER A 183 -24.14 -11.57 -13.35
N LEU A 184 -24.27 -11.04 -14.58
CA LEU A 184 -23.59 -9.82 -15.00
C LEU A 184 -24.04 -8.57 -14.22
N SER A 185 -25.35 -8.47 -13.92
CA SER A 185 -25.92 -7.36 -13.14
C SER A 185 -25.45 -7.35 -11.67
N ARG A 186 -25.26 -8.52 -11.04
CA ARG A 186 -24.70 -8.62 -9.67
C ARG A 186 -23.23 -8.21 -9.59
N ILE A 187 -22.43 -8.58 -10.59
CA ILE A 187 -21.02 -8.16 -10.68
C ILE A 187 -20.94 -6.65 -10.86
N GLN A 188 -21.76 -6.08 -11.76
CA GLN A 188 -21.82 -4.63 -11.98
C GLN A 188 -22.20 -3.83 -10.71
N ALA A 189 -23.11 -4.34 -9.87
CA ALA A 189 -23.49 -3.70 -8.62
C ALA A 189 -22.35 -3.68 -7.58
N VAL A 190 -21.57 -4.76 -7.49
CA VAL A 190 -20.37 -4.82 -6.62
C VAL A 190 -19.30 -3.86 -7.12
N THR A 191 -19.06 -3.82 -8.43
CA THR A 191 -18.09 -2.93 -9.05
C THR A 191 -18.46 -1.44 -8.87
N GLN A 192 -19.74 -1.07 -8.98
CA GLN A 192 -20.18 0.32 -8.82
C GLN A 192 -19.94 0.85 -7.40
N ASN A 193 -20.15 0.01 -6.37
CA ASN A 193 -19.91 0.41 -4.97
C ASN A 193 -18.42 0.58 -4.67
N ILE A 194 -17.56 -0.30 -5.21
CA ILE A 194 -16.10 -0.17 -5.08
C ILE A 194 -15.62 1.08 -5.81
N ASN A 195 -16.10 1.33 -7.03
CA ASN A 195 -15.72 2.49 -7.83
C ASN A 195 -16.09 3.81 -7.14
N LYS A 196 -17.28 3.90 -6.53
CA LYS A 196 -17.70 5.10 -5.80
C LYS A 196 -16.83 5.33 -4.57
N TYR A 197 -16.51 4.28 -3.81
CA TYR A 197 -15.61 4.37 -2.67
C TYR A 197 -14.21 4.83 -3.08
N ILE A 198 -13.62 4.23 -4.12
CA ILE A 198 -12.29 4.58 -4.62
C ILE A 198 -12.26 6.01 -5.15
N ALA A 199 -13.29 6.45 -5.88
CA ALA A 199 -13.37 7.82 -6.37
C ALA A 199 -13.43 8.85 -5.23
N ILE A 200 -14.31 8.61 -4.24
CA ILE A 200 -14.39 9.46 -3.04
C ILE A 200 -13.05 9.49 -2.31
N LYS A 201 -12.42 8.32 -2.10
CA LYS A 201 -11.13 8.22 -1.41
C LYS A 201 -10.04 8.95 -2.19
N THR A 202 -9.99 8.81 -3.51
CA THR A 202 -9.03 9.50 -4.37
C THR A 202 -9.16 11.01 -4.28
N VAL A 203 -10.39 11.55 -4.32
CA VAL A 203 -10.62 13.00 -4.20
C VAL A 203 -10.18 13.49 -2.83
N ILE A 204 -10.55 12.79 -1.75
CA ILE A 204 -10.15 13.14 -0.39
C ILE A 204 -8.61 13.13 -0.27
N SER A 205 -7.97 12.05 -0.72
CA SER A 205 -6.51 11.92 -0.69
C SER A 205 -5.83 13.00 -1.53
N LEU A 206 -6.37 13.37 -2.69
CA LEU A 206 -5.85 14.44 -3.56
C LEU A 206 -5.88 15.79 -2.83
N VAL A 207 -7.02 16.12 -2.21
CA VAL A 207 -7.16 17.34 -1.42
C VAL A 207 -6.18 17.33 -0.25
N THR A 208 -6.06 16.21 0.47
CA THR A 208 -5.10 16.06 1.56
C THR A 208 -3.66 16.29 1.08
N GLY A 209 -3.24 15.64 0.00
CA GLY A 209 -1.90 15.81 -0.56
C GLY A 209 -1.64 17.26 -0.99
N LEU A 210 -2.61 17.91 -1.63
CA LEU A 210 -2.48 19.29 -2.08
C LEU A 210 -2.40 20.29 -0.91
N LEU A 211 -3.18 20.07 0.15
CA LEU A 211 -3.08 20.85 1.38
C LEU A 211 -1.73 20.67 2.06
N VAL A 212 -1.23 19.43 2.15
CA VAL A 212 0.11 19.14 2.68
C VAL A 212 1.19 19.81 1.85
N TYR A 213 1.10 19.77 0.52
CA TYR A 213 2.04 20.44 -0.38
C TYR A 213 2.13 21.94 -0.10
N ILE A 214 0.98 22.62 -0.07
CA ILE A 214 0.90 24.07 0.16
C ILE A 214 1.43 24.42 1.55
N LEU A 215 1.05 23.64 2.57
CA LEU A 215 1.49 23.87 3.94
C LEU A 215 3.02 23.74 4.07
N LEU A 216 3.62 22.72 3.46
CA LEU A 216 5.06 22.49 3.51
C LEU A 216 5.85 23.56 2.73
N LEU A 217 5.29 24.08 1.63
CA LEU A 217 5.87 25.23 0.94
C LEU A 217 5.89 26.47 1.83
N ILE A 218 4.81 26.74 2.57
CA ILE A 218 4.72 27.89 3.49
C ILE A 218 5.70 27.75 4.65
N ILE A 219 5.84 26.54 5.21
CA ILE A 219 6.76 26.26 6.33
C ILE A 219 8.23 26.22 5.85
N GLY A 220 8.48 26.04 4.55
CA GLY A 220 9.83 25.94 3.99
C GLY A 220 10.49 24.58 4.25
N VAL A 221 9.70 23.50 4.33
CA VAL A 221 10.22 22.14 4.52
C VAL A 221 10.79 21.60 3.22
N ASP A 222 11.91 20.88 3.29
CA ASP A 222 12.50 20.23 2.12
C ASP A 222 11.58 19.16 1.51
N TYR A 223 11.61 19.04 0.17
CA TYR A 223 10.85 18.04 -0.62
C TYR A 223 9.32 18.07 -0.40
N PRO A 224 8.65 19.24 -0.47
CA PRO A 224 7.21 19.35 -0.19
C PRO A 224 6.37 18.48 -1.14
N LEU A 225 6.80 18.32 -2.39
CA LEU A 225 6.11 17.47 -3.37
C LEU A 225 6.20 15.98 -3.01
N LEU A 226 7.34 15.51 -2.52
CA LEU A 226 7.51 14.13 -2.05
C LEU A 226 6.54 13.83 -0.91
N TRP A 227 6.53 14.69 0.11
CA TRP A 227 5.68 14.53 1.28
C TRP A 227 4.19 14.62 0.94
N ALA A 228 3.81 15.46 -0.03
CA ALA A 228 2.45 15.54 -0.54
C ALA A 228 2.00 14.25 -1.25
N VAL A 229 2.87 13.65 -2.08
CA VAL A 229 2.61 12.37 -2.76
C VAL A 229 2.55 11.22 -1.75
N LEU A 230 3.42 11.23 -0.75
CA LEU A 230 3.36 10.27 0.37
C LEU A 230 2.06 10.44 1.16
N ALA A 231 1.70 11.66 1.55
CA ALA A 231 0.45 11.93 2.26
C ALA A 231 -0.79 11.49 1.45
N PHE A 232 -0.80 11.75 0.14
CA PHE A 232 -1.81 11.25 -0.78
C PHE A 232 -1.89 9.72 -0.74
N ALA A 233 -0.77 9.02 -0.93
CA ALA A 233 -0.73 7.56 -0.98
C ALA A 233 -1.11 6.92 0.37
N LEU A 234 -0.55 7.44 1.46
CA LEU A 234 -0.78 6.94 2.81
C LEU A 234 -2.22 7.20 3.27
N ASN A 235 -2.88 8.26 2.77
CA ASN A 235 -4.29 8.52 3.07
C ASN A 235 -5.20 7.39 2.58
N PHE A 236 -4.79 6.60 1.57
CA PHE A 236 -5.53 5.41 1.16
C PHE A 236 -5.51 4.30 2.22
N ILE A 237 -4.44 4.21 3.02
CA ILE A 237 -4.23 3.17 4.04
C ILE A 237 -4.76 3.67 5.39
N PRO A 238 -5.92 3.17 5.88
CA PRO A 238 -6.54 3.68 7.10
C PRO A 238 -5.83 3.29 8.41
N THR A 239 -4.63 2.68 8.35
CA THR A 239 -3.93 2.13 9.52
C THR A 239 -2.93 3.10 10.16
N ILE A 240 -2.48 4.16 9.47
CA ILE A 240 -1.41 5.02 10.00
C ILE A 240 -1.85 5.82 11.22
N GLY A 241 -3.11 6.27 11.27
CA GLY A 241 -3.66 6.93 12.45
C GLY A 241 -3.61 6.04 13.70
N SER A 242 -3.83 4.73 13.53
CA SER A 242 -3.74 3.74 14.61
C SER A 242 -2.30 3.50 15.05
N ILE A 243 -1.34 3.46 14.11
CA ILE A 243 0.08 3.24 14.39
C ILE A 243 0.68 4.44 15.14
N ILE A 244 0.39 5.67 14.70
CA ILE A 244 0.88 6.89 15.37
C ILE A 244 0.25 7.02 16.77
N ALA A 245 -1.03 6.69 16.93
CA ALA A 245 -1.70 6.70 18.23
C ALA A 245 -1.15 5.65 19.21
N LEU A 246 -0.41 4.64 18.74
CA LEU A 246 0.22 3.61 19.56
C LEU A 246 1.62 4.02 20.06
N ILE A 247 2.20 5.10 19.56
CA ILE A 247 3.54 5.55 19.99
C ILE A 247 3.53 6.05 21.44
N PRO A 248 2.57 6.90 21.89
CA PRO A 248 2.56 7.37 23.28
C PRO A 248 2.35 6.28 24.35
N PRO A 249 1.56 5.22 24.13
CA PRO A 249 1.37 4.15 25.12
C PRO A 249 2.50 3.12 25.25
N VAL A 250 3.43 3.06 24.29
CA VAL A 250 4.48 2.00 24.22
C VAL A 250 5.87 2.54 24.61
N LEU A 251 6.03 3.86 24.72
CA LEU A 251 7.16 4.56 25.31
C LEU A 251 6.85 4.93 26.77
#